data_AF-A0A2C2VC44-F1
#
_entry.id   AF-A0A2C2VC44-F1
#
_cell.length_a   1.000
_cell.length_b   1.000
_cell.length_c   1.000
_cell.angle_alpha   90.00
_cell.angle_beta   90.00
_cell.angle_gamma   90.00
#
_symmetry.space_group_name_H-M   'P 1'
#
loop_
_entity.id
_entity.type
_entity.pdbx_description
1 polymer ?
#
loop_
_entity_poly.entity_id
_entity_poly.type
_entity_poly.pdbx_seq_one_letter_code
_entity_poly.pdbx_strand_id
1 'polypeptide(L)' 'MSKNKVIKSVSFNVTNEEDRRYLERIENVNFSGYVKRLIEKDMRQRKVIKSERTTVQAPTGHTAIVTKGTPLILKTE' A
#
# COMPACT_ATOMS: atom_id res chain seq x y z
N MET A 1 14.65 -12.63 -27.51
CA MET A 1 14.15 -12.14 -26.19
C MET A 1 15.25 -12.35 -25.16
N SER A 2 15.63 -11.33 -24.38
CA SER A 2 16.67 -11.51 -23.35
C SER A 2 16.14 -12.33 -22.17
N LYS A 3 16.92 -13.32 -21.71
CA LYS A 3 16.52 -14.26 -20.64
C LYS A 3 16.27 -13.61 -19.26
N ASN A 4 16.57 -12.32 -19.11
CA ASN A 4 16.48 -11.56 -17.86
C ASN A 4 15.24 -10.65 -17.76
N LYS A 5 14.33 -10.68 -18.74
CA LYS A 5 13.11 -9.84 -18.73
C LYS A 5 11.87 -10.72 -18.66
N VAL A 6 11.02 -10.43 -17.68
CA VAL A 6 9.67 -11.00 -17.58
C VAL A 6 8.68 -9.94 -18.05
N ILE A 7 7.83 -10.29 -19.01
CA ILE A 7 6.76 -9.42 -19.51
C ILE A 7 5.50 -9.68 -18.67
N LYS A 8 4.85 -8.59 -18.25
CA LYS A 8 3.52 -8.59 -17.62
C LYS A 8 2.63 -7.64 -18.42
N SER A 9 1.57 -8.16 -19.02
CA SER A 9 0.60 -7.38 -19.80
C SER A 9 -0.51 -6.84 -18.91
N VAL A 10 -1.04 -5.68 -19.29
CA VAL A 10 -2.24 -5.06 -18.71
C VAL A 10 -3.14 -4.69 -19.87
N SER A 11 -4.44 -4.94 -19.74
CA SER A 11 -5.44 -4.62 -20.74
C SER A 11 -6.38 -3.54 -20.24
N PHE A 12 -6.83 -2.68 -21.14
CA PHE A 12 -7.84 -1.65 -20.89
C PHE A 12 -9.07 -1.94 -21.72
N ASN A 13 -10.25 -1.78 -21.14
CA ASN A 13 -11.51 -1.89 -21.83
C ASN A 13 -11.88 -0.56 -22.50
N VAL A 14 -11.75 -0.50 -23.83
CA VAL A 14 -12.03 0.72 -24.62
C VAL A 14 -13.50 1.14 -24.62
N THR A 15 -14.44 0.27 -24.23
CA THR A 15 -15.85 0.64 -24.09
C THR A 15 -16.17 1.21 -22.72
N ASN A 16 -15.34 0.94 -21.70
CA ASN A 16 -15.50 1.50 -20.37
C ASN A 16 -14.95 2.93 -20.32
N GLU A 17 -15.72 3.86 -19.76
CA GLU A 17 -15.35 5.27 -19.69
C GLU A 17 -14.17 5.56 -18.77
N GLU A 18 -14.04 4.84 -17.65
CA GLU A 18 -12.92 5.03 -16.72
C GLU A 18 -11.60 4.56 -17.35
N ASP A 19 -11.63 3.40 -18.00
CA ASP A 19 -10.46 2.86 -18.71
C ASP A 19 -10.02 3.76 -19.86
N ARG A 20 -10.97 4.38 -20.59
CA ARG A 20 -10.66 5.42 -21.58
C ARG A 20 -9.94 6.61 -20.96
N ARG A 21 -10.41 7.12 -19.81
CA ARG A 21 -9.74 8.22 -19.09
C ARG A 21 -8.34 7.83 -18.63
N TYR A 22 -8.14 6.57 -18.21
CA TYR A 22 -6.80 6.08 -17.87
C TYR A 22 -5.88 6.06 -19.09
N LEU A 23 -6.37 5.57 -20.24
CA LEU A 23 -5.63 5.55 -21.50
C LEU A 23 -5.20 6.95 -21.94
N GLU A 24 -6.13 7.92 -21.94
CA GLU A 24 -5.83 9.33 -22.27
C GLU A 24 -4.75 9.91 -21.33
N ARG A 25 -4.83 9.59 -20.04
CA ARG A 25 -3.85 10.07 -19.05
C ARG A 25 -2.44 9.49 -19.26
N ILE A 26 -2.34 8.27 -19.74
CA ILE A 26 -1.06 7.55 -19.89
C ILE A 26 -0.51 7.55 -21.32
N GLU A 27 -1.24 8.11 -22.29
CA GLU A 27 -0.86 8.13 -23.70
C GLU A 27 0.56 8.70 -23.92
N ASN A 28 0.90 9.76 -23.18
CA ASN A 28 2.18 10.46 -23.30
C ASN A 28 3.18 10.12 -22.18
N VAL A 29 2.98 9.00 -21.46
CA VAL A 29 3.87 8.62 -20.35
C VAL A 29 4.55 7.28 -20.62
N ASN A 30 5.78 7.12 -20.12
CA ASN A 30 6.41 5.80 -20.05
C ASN A 30 5.66 4.93 -19.02
N PHE A 31 4.65 4.20 -19.48
CA PHE A 31 3.78 3.37 -18.65
C PHE A 31 4.57 2.38 -17.78
N SER A 32 5.56 1.70 -18.37
CA SER A 32 6.40 0.74 -17.63
C SER A 32 7.18 1.39 -16.48
N GLY A 33 7.66 2.62 -16.68
CA GLY A 33 8.34 3.40 -15.64
C GLY A 33 7.39 3.89 -14.56
N TYR A 34 6.18 4.31 -14.95
CA TYR A 34 5.13 4.71 -14.02
C TYR A 34 4.75 3.56 -13.07
N VAL A 35 4.44 2.38 -13.62
CA VAL A 35 4.07 1.20 -12.83
C VAL A 35 5.20 0.78 -11.88
N LYS A 36 6.46 0.79 -12.33
CA LYS A 36 7.61 0.46 -11.46
C LYS A 36 7.72 1.41 -10.26
N ARG A 37 7.50 2.71 -10.45
CA ARG A 37 7.50 3.71 -9.36
C ARG A 37 6.37 3.48 -8.37
N LEU A 38 5.18 3.10 -8.84
CA LEU A 38 4.06 2.75 -7.97
C LEU A 38 4.37 1.52 -7.12
N ILE A 39 4.89 0.45 -7.72
CA ILE A 39 5.29 -0.77 -7.02
C ILE A 39 6.36 -0.45 -5.96
N GLU A 40 7.36 0.35 -6.31
CA GLU A 40 8.43 0.72 -5.39
C GLU A 40 7.89 1.53 -4.20
N LYS A 41 6.95 2.46 -4.44
CA LYS A 41 6.26 3.21 -3.38
C LYS A 41 5.44 2.29 -2.48
N ASP A 42 4.66 1.37 -3.03
CA ASP A 42 3.89 0.37 -2.29
C ASP A 42 4.80 -0.54 -1.45
N MET A 43 5.91 -1.04 -2.02
CA MET A 43 6.90 -1.82 -1.29
C MET A 43 7.50 -1.06 -0.10
N ARG A 44 7.81 0.23 -0.27
CA ARG A 44 8.30 1.08 0.83
C ARG A 44 7.24 1.23 1.93
N GLN A 45 6.00 1.55 1.56
CA GLN A 45 4.91 1.71 2.52
C GLN A 45 4.64 0.42 3.31
N ARG A 46 4.67 -0.74 2.66
CA ARG A 46 4.51 -2.03 3.33
C ARG A 46 5.66 -2.39 4.26
N LYS A 47 6.89 -1.99 3.95
CA LYS A 47 8.06 -2.19 4.84
C LYS A 47 7.94 -1.35 6.11
N VAL A 48 7.47 -0.10 6.00
CA VAL A 48 7.23 0.78 7.16
C VAL A 48 6.18 0.16 8.10
N ILE A 49 5.06 -0.32 7.55
CA ILE A 49 3.98 -0.95 8.35
C ILE A 49 4.43 -2.26 9.00
N LYS A 50 5.34 -3.04 8.38
CA LYS A 50 5.91 -4.24 9.00
C LYS A 50 6.90 -3.94 10.13
N SER A 51 7.60 -2.81 10.07
CA SER A 51 8.51 -2.37 11.14
C SER A 51 7.78 -1.95 12.41
N GLU A 52 6.51 -1.57 12.33
CA GLU A 52 5.68 -1.16 13.47
C GLU A 52 4.90 -2.32 14.12
N ARG A 53 4.95 -3.53 13.54
CA ARG A 53 4.30 -4.75 14.08
C ARG A 53 5.27 -5.72 14.75
N THR A 54 6.37 -5.23 15.30
CA THR A 54 7.25 -6.05 16.15
C THR A 54 7.29 -5.48 17.56
N THR A 55 7.00 -6.36 18.53
CA THR A 55 6.79 -6.19 20.00
C THR A 55 5.34 -5.86 20.38
N VAL A 56 4.60 -6.67 21.15
CA VAL A 56 4.98 -7.52 22.29
C VAL A 56 4.10 -8.80 22.34
N GLN A 57 4.70 -9.99 22.43
CA GLN A 57 4.04 -11.15 23.04
C GLN A 57 4.18 -10.98 24.56
N ALA A 58 3.07 -10.89 25.29
CA ALA A 58 3.07 -11.00 26.74
C ALA A 58 2.75 -12.45 27.13
N PRO A 59 3.63 -13.17 27.86
CA PRO A 59 3.11 -14.09 28.86
C PRO A 59 2.59 -13.22 30.01
N THR A 60 1.42 -13.55 30.55
CA THR A 60 0.74 -12.86 31.66
C THR A 60 -0.09 -11.61 31.31
N GLY A 61 -1.35 -11.85 30.93
CA GLY A 61 -2.47 -11.46 31.80
C GLY A 61 -3.12 -10.08 31.68
N HIS A 62 -2.49 -9.01 31.18
CA HIS A 62 -3.17 -7.70 31.10
C HIS A 62 -2.73 -6.87 29.89
N THR A 63 -3.67 -6.55 28.99
CA THR A 63 -3.43 -5.67 27.83
C THR A 63 -3.88 -4.25 28.15
N ALA A 64 -2.92 -3.35 28.36
CA ALA A 64 -3.16 -1.91 28.32
C ALA A 64 -3.11 -1.43 26.86
N ILE A 65 -4.17 -0.77 26.40
CA ILE A 65 -4.23 -0.08 25.10
C ILE A 65 -3.79 1.37 25.35
N VAL A 66 -2.56 1.71 24.97
CA VAL A 66 -2.07 3.10 24.99
C VAL A 66 -2.26 3.69 23.60
N THR A 67 -3.40 4.34 23.37
CA THR A 67 -3.63 5.18 22.19
C THR A 67 -3.16 6.60 22.52
N LYS A 68 -2.05 7.04 21.93
CA LYS A 68 -1.60 8.44 22.06
C LYS A 68 -2.62 9.34 21.34
N GLY A 69 -3.43 10.08 22.11
CA GLY A 69 -4.34 11.07 21.54
C GLY A 69 -5.29 11.77 22.51
N THR A 70 -5.84 11.09 23.52
CA THR A 70 -6.74 11.72 24.51
C THR A 70 -6.81 10.87 25.79
N PRO A 71 -6.55 11.41 27.00
CA PRO A 71 -6.89 10.70 28.22
C PRO A 71 -8.39 10.84 28.48
N LEU A 72 -9.16 9.77 28.31
CA LEU A 72 -10.47 9.64 28.95
C LEU A 72 -10.27 8.96 30.29
N ILE A 73 -10.31 9.76 31.37
CA ILE A 73 -10.39 9.25 32.74
C ILE A 73 -11.81 8.70 32.92
N LEU A 74 -11.95 7.38 33.03
CA LEU A 74 -13.19 6.79 33.57
C LEU A 74 -13.26 7.16 35.05
N LYS A 75 -14.22 8.03 35.41
CA LYS A 75 -14.69 8.14 36.80
C LYS A 75 -15.59 6.93 37.06
N THR A 76 -15.25 6.14 38.06
CA THR A 76 -16.19 5.22 38.72
C THR A 76 -16.72 5.89 39.98
N GLU A 77 -18.04 5.93 40.11
CA GLU A 77 -18.74 6.17 41.38
C GLU A 77 -18.59 4.97 42.32
#